data_AF-A0A5B8R9E7-F1
#
_entry.id   AF-A0A5B8R9E7-F1
#
_cell.length_a   1.000
_cell.length_b   1.000
_cell.length_c   1.000
_cell.angle_alpha   90.00
_cell.angle_beta   90.00
_cell.angle_gamma   90.00
#
_symmetry.space_group_name_H-M   'P 1'
#
loop_
_entity.id
_entity.type
_entity.pdbx_description
1 polymer ?
#
loop_
_entity_poly.entity_id
_entity_poly.type
_entity_poly.pdbx_seq_one_letter_code
_entity_poly.pdbx_strand_id
1 'polypeptide(L)'
;MDRSIRPISIAIQAMGGQGGGVLADWIVSLAESQGYLAQTTSVPGVAQRTGATLYYVEIFPEHAARKAGRDPVLALMPMPGDVDVVIAAEFMEAGRAVQRGIVTPDRTTLIASTHRVYAIGEKTAMGDGILDDGKVLEAGEQAAKSFIYFDMAAVAESHGSVISSTLFGALAGSGRLPFERAAFEEAIRRGGIGVEASLAAFGDAFERAQGDPEAPDHSRPAPSEPDPQHPVLREQLERVRGRFPEVAHFNVVEGMRRLADYQDPAYARDYVDRVEAVLALDEAHGGETRDYLLTTEAARYLALWMSYEDTIRVADLKTRASRFERFRREVRAGDDQLVYVTEFMHPRIEEICDTLPAPLGRLLLNSPRLQRPLEPFTRKGRHVRTATLSGFMLLWTVSRMRRWRRSTLRFREEMARIEAWLGRIHQTVAPDYALAVEIARCQRLVKGYGDTHARGLSNFNTIMGVIDGYDGDEEPAAVVRRLREAALADEQGEKLAAAVAALNGGDDGETPQAATTRARPVRVGA
;
A
#
# COMPACT_ATOMS: atom_id res chain seq x y z
N MET A 1 40.08 35.46 0.84
CA MET A 1 38.73 35.61 1.43
C MET A 1 38.56 34.45 2.38
N ASP A 2 38.61 34.73 3.69
CA ASP A 2 38.40 33.73 4.74
C ASP A 2 37.00 33.13 4.57
N ARG A 3 36.89 31.83 4.29
CA ARG A 3 35.58 31.17 4.18
C ARG A 3 34.97 31.22 5.58
N SER A 4 33.98 32.09 5.77
CA SER A 4 33.23 32.17 7.02
C SER A 4 32.75 30.78 7.41
N ILE A 5 33.17 30.30 8.58
CA ILE A 5 32.66 29.07 9.18
C ILE A 5 31.13 29.23 9.28
N ARG A 6 30.38 28.31 8.71
CA ARG A 6 28.92 28.27 8.73
C ARG A 6 28.41 27.06 9.52
N PRO A 7 27.16 27.08 10.02
CA PRO A 7 26.56 25.90 10.63
C PRO A 7 26.45 24.75 9.62
N ILE A 8 26.53 23.52 10.13
CA ILE A 8 26.17 22.31 9.38
C ILE A 8 24.69 22.06 9.61
N SER A 9 23.91 22.01 8.52
CA SER A 9 22.46 21.86 8.54
C SER A 9 22.02 20.44 8.20
N ILE A 10 21.19 19.84 9.05
CA ILE A 10 20.75 18.45 8.95
C ILE A 10 19.22 18.42 9.02
N ALA A 11 18.57 17.87 8.00
CA ALA A 11 17.12 17.65 7.98
C ALA A 11 16.80 16.15 8.05
N ILE A 12 16.02 15.72 9.02
CA ILE A 12 15.59 14.35 9.22
C ILE A 12 14.09 14.26 8.93
N GLN A 13 13.70 13.45 7.96
CA GLN A 13 12.32 13.13 7.68
C GLN A 13 12.01 11.72 8.15
N ALA A 14 11.16 11.62 9.16
CA ALA A 14 10.77 10.34 9.74
C ALA A 14 9.26 10.30 10.00
N MET A 15 8.64 9.17 9.67
CA MET A 15 7.27 8.93 10.09
C MET A 15 7.18 8.75 11.61
N GLY A 16 6.01 9.06 12.18
CA GLY A 16 5.74 8.80 13.60
C GLY A 16 6.04 7.34 13.97
N GLY A 17 6.86 7.14 15.00
CA GLY A 17 7.29 5.81 15.48
C GLY A 17 8.61 5.29 14.92
N GLN A 18 9.23 5.98 13.94
CA GLN A 18 10.53 5.59 13.36
C GLN A 18 11.76 6.16 14.09
N GLY A 19 11.56 6.80 15.25
CA GLY A 19 12.68 7.29 16.07
C GLY A 19 13.40 8.54 15.53
N GLY A 20 12.76 9.35 14.68
CA GLY A 20 13.37 10.59 14.17
C GLY A 20 13.81 11.56 15.27
N GLY A 21 13.03 11.64 16.37
CA GLY A 21 13.42 12.42 17.56
C GLY A 21 14.64 11.84 18.26
N VAL A 22 14.69 10.51 18.43
CA VAL A 22 15.87 9.83 19.03
C VAL A 22 17.12 10.08 18.21
N LEU A 23 17.02 10.04 16.87
CA LEU A 23 18.14 10.36 15.98
C LEU A 23 18.58 11.83 16.14
N ALA A 24 17.64 12.76 16.19
CA ALA A 24 17.95 14.18 16.41
C ALA A 24 18.64 14.41 17.76
N ASP A 25 18.14 13.78 18.83
CA ASP A 25 18.72 13.86 20.17
C ASP A 25 20.16 13.29 20.21
N TRP A 26 20.41 12.17 19.51
CA TRP A 26 21.77 11.63 19.39
C TRP A 26 22.72 12.55 18.63
N ILE A 27 22.26 13.23 17.57
CA ILE A 27 23.08 14.19 16.83
C ILE A 27 23.41 15.42 17.70
N VAL A 28 22.43 15.93 18.45
CA VAL A 28 22.63 17.04 19.40
C VAL A 28 23.64 16.63 20.48
N SER A 29 23.41 15.47 21.12
CA SER A 29 24.32 14.95 22.17
C SER A 29 25.74 14.72 21.65
N LEU A 30 25.87 14.18 20.44
CA LEU A 30 27.14 14.03 19.73
C LEU A 30 27.83 15.39 19.58
N ALA A 31 27.15 16.37 18.99
CA ALA A 31 27.73 17.68 18.68
C ALA A 31 28.19 18.41 19.96
N GLU A 32 27.33 18.48 20.98
CA GLU A 32 27.66 19.12 22.26
C GLU A 32 28.85 18.44 22.94
N SER A 33 28.94 17.10 22.88
CA SER A 33 30.08 16.36 23.43
C SER A 33 31.41 16.66 22.75
N GLN A 34 31.36 17.15 21.50
CA GLN A 34 32.51 17.47 20.67
C GLN A 34 32.80 18.98 20.59
N GLY A 35 32.18 19.78 21.47
CA GLY A 35 32.40 21.23 21.53
C GLY A 35 31.73 22.02 20.41
N TYR A 36 30.53 21.59 20.01
CA TYR A 36 29.66 22.30 19.07
C TYR A 36 28.39 22.77 19.79
N LEU A 37 27.96 23.99 19.46
CA LEU A 37 26.62 24.46 19.76
C LEU A 37 25.64 23.74 18.84
N ALA A 38 24.52 23.27 19.38
CA ALA A 38 23.49 22.59 18.61
C ALA A 38 22.12 23.22 18.84
N GLN A 39 21.30 23.25 17.80
CA GLN A 39 19.89 23.61 17.89
C GLN A 39 19.06 22.58 17.14
N THR A 40 17.95 22.16 17.74
CA THR A 40 17.00 21.26 17.09
C THR A 40 15.58 21.78 17.16
N THR A 41 14.81 21.56 16.10
CA THR A 41 13.37 21.80 16.02
C THR A 41 12.66 20.62 15.39
N SER A 42 11.36 20.49 15.66
CA SER A 42 10.53 19.48 15.02
C SER A 42 9.20 20.07 14.56
N VAL A 43 8.83 19.79 13.32
CA VAL A 43 7.51 20.11 12.76
C VAL A 43 6.75 18.79 12.57
N PRO A 44 5.78 18.48 13.45
CA PRO A 44 4.99 17.25 13.32
C PRO A 44 4.12 17.29 12.06
N GLY A 45 4.02 16.16 11.37
CA GLY A 45 3.04 15.96 10.31
C GLY A 45 1.60 15.97 10.86
N VAL A 46 0.63 16.39 10.05
CA VAL A 46 -0.75 16.68 10.50
C VAL A 46 -1.59 15.45 10.89
N ALA A 47 -1.06 14.22 10.85
CA ALA A 47 -1.65 13.05 11.51
C ALA A 47 -0.65 11.89 11.67
N GLN A 48 -0.94 10.96 12.59
CA GLN A 48 -0.22 9.69 12.66
C GLN A 48 -0.35 8.96 11.31
N ARG A 49 0.80 8.68 10.67
CA ARG A 49 0.91 7.97 9.38
C ARG A 49 0.39 8.70 8.13
N THR A 50 0.08 10.00 8.20
CA THR A 50 -0.29 10.79 7.01
C THR A 50 0.81 11.73 6.52
N GLY A 51 1.87 11.96 7.31
CA GLY A 51 3.05 12.70 6.86
C GLY A 51 4.25 12.48 7.79
N ALA A 52 5.47 12.63 7.26
CA ALA A 52 6.67 12.63 8.08
C ALA A 52 6.71 13.85 9.01
N THR A 53 7.22 13.61 10.22
CA THR A 53 7.75 14.65 11.07
C THR A 53 9.11 15.06 10.50
N LEU A 54 9.29 16.36 10.33
CA LEU A 54 10.56 16.95 9.95
C LEU A 54 11.28 17.39 11.23
N TYR A 55 12.43 16.80 11.52
CA TYR A 55 13.36 17.30 12.52
C TYR A 55 14.46 18.06 11.81
N TYR A 56 14.80 19.24 12.31
CA TYR A 56 15.88 20.05 11.77
C TYR A 56 16.93 20.27 12.85
N VAL A 57 18.19 20.09 12.51
CA VAL A 57 19.32 20.25 13.42
C VAL A 57 20.37 21.12 12.75
N GLU A 58 20.85 22.13 13.46
CA GLU A 58 22.05 22.88 13.07
C GLU A 58 23.11 22.75 14.16
N ILE A 59 24.35 22.55 13.74
CA ILE A 59 25.51 22.49 14.63
C ILE A 59 26.58 23.49 14.21
N PHE A 60 27.22 24.13 15.18
CA PHE A 60 28.23 25.17 14.94
C PHE A 60 29.40 25.05 15.93
N PRO A 61 30.68 25.11 15.48
CA PRO A 61 31.81 24.93 16.38
C PRO A 61 31.89 26.04 17.45
N GLU A 62 31.93 25.67 18.74
CA GLU A 62 31.99 26.66 19.84
C GLU A 62 33.22 27.54 19.75
N HIS A 63 34.38 26.97 19.37
CA HIS A 63 35.62 27.72 19.26
C HIS A 63 35.52 28.85 18.21
N ALA A 64 34.72 28.65 17.15
CA ALA A 64 34.48 29.66 16.13
C ALA A 64 33.58 30.78 16.67
N ALA A 65 32.56 30.44 17.47
CA ALA A 65 31.68 31.43 18.12
C ALA A 65 32.46 32.28 19.12
N ARG A 66 33.29 31.63 19.95
CA ARG A 66 34.19 32.29 20.92
C ARG A 66 35.16 33.24 20.21
N LYS A 67 35.77 32.81 19.09
CA LYS A 67 36.68 33.64 18.29
C LYS A 67 35.95 34.85 17.69
N ALA A 68 34.69 34.69 17.27
CA ALA A 68 33.88 35.77 16.73
C ALA A 68 33.31 36.71 17.81
N GLY A 69 33.40 36.35 19.10
CA GLY A 69 32.85 37.12 20.22
C GLY A 69 31.33 37.23 20.23
N ARG A 70 30.63 36.36 19.48
CA ARG A 70 29.17 36.33 19.38
C ARG A 70 28.68 34.92 19.09
N ASP A 71 27.52 34.57 19.64
CA ASP A 71 26.85 33.30 19.36
C ASP A 71 26.29 33.28 17.93
N PRO A 72 26.25 32.10 17.28
CA PRO A 72 25.63 31.93 15.97
C PRO A 72 24.11 32.07 16.08
N VAL A 73 23.48 32.56 15.02
CA VAL A 73 22.01 32.46 14.85
C VAL A 73 21.75 31.18 14.07
N LEU A 74 21.15 30.19 14.73
CA LEU A 74 20.81 28.91 14.12
C LEU A 74 19.36 28.90 13.64
N ALA A 75 19.12 28.43 12.42
CA ALA A 75 17.79 28.41 11.83
C ALA A 75 16.88 27.36 12.50
N LEU A 76 15.57 27.61 12.42
CA LEU A 76 14.54 26.74 13.01
C LEU A 76 13.89 25.80 11.99
N MET A 77 14.20 25.96 10.70
CA MET A 77 13.65 25.14 9.60
C MET A 77 14.65 25.08 8.44
N PRO A 78 14.65 23.99 7.65
CA PRO A 78 15.48 23.89 6.47
C PRO A 78 15.01 24.87 5.39
N MET A 79 15.96 25.55 4.77
CA MET A 79 15.71 26.36 3.59
C MET A 79 16.14 25.59 2.33
N PRO A 80 15.34 25.63 1.24
CA PRO A 80 15.76 25.07 -0.04
C PRO A 80 17.15 25.57 -0.47
N GLY A 81 18.03 24.65 -0.86
CA GLY A 81 19.42 24.95 -1.24
C GLY A 81 20.43 25.16 -0.11
N ASP A 82 20.01 25.09 1.16
CA ASP A 82 20.89 25.39 2.30
C ASP A 82 21.13 24.20 3.24
N VAL A 83 20.72 22.98 2.86
CA VAL A 83 20.83 21.77 3.69
C VAL A 83 22.05 20.93 3.32
N ASP A 84 22.92 20.63 4.29
CA ASP A 84 24.12 19.82 4.09
C ASP A 84 23.83 18.32 4.06
N VAL A 85 22.95 17.86 4.96
CA VAL A 85 22.57 16.45 5.06
C VAL A 85 21.05 16.33 5.17
N VAL A 86 20.47 15.51 4.30
CA VAL A 86 19.06 15.10 4.40
C VAL A 86 19.03 13.62 4.72
N ILE A 87 18.35 13.26 5.79
CA ILE A 87 18.14 11.88 6.24
C ILE A 87 16.65 11.54 6.08
N ALA A 88 16.34 10.56 5.24
CA ALA A 88 14.99 10.05 5.03
C ALA A 88 14.87 8.64 5.63
N ALA A 89 14.07 8.51 6.68
CA ALA A 89 13.87 7.23 7.34
C ALA A 89 13.07 6.23 6.48
N GLU A 90 12.36 6.66 5.44
CA GLU A 90 11.64 5.82 4.48
C GLU A 90 11.78 6.43 3.08
N PHE A 91 11.69 5.59 2.05
CA PHE A 91 12.09 5.98 0.70
C PHE A 91 11.25 7.11 0.09
N MET A 92 9.94 7.12 0.29
CA MET A 92 9.06 8.19 -0.20
C MET A 92 9.33 9.54 0.46
N GLU A 93 9.85 9.55 1.69
CA GLU A 93 10.29 10.79 2.32
C GLU A 93 11.52 11.38 1.64
N ALA A 94 12.39 10.53 1.05
CA ALA A 94 13.50 11.00 0.21
C ALA A 94 12.96 11.71 -1.04
N GLY A 95 11.99 11.10 -1.73
CA GLY A 95 11.31 11.71 -2.88
C GLY A 95 10.65 13.04 -2.53
N ARG A 96 9.98 13.14 -1.37
CA ARG A 96 9.40 14.41 -0.89
C ARG A 96 10.46 15.44 -0.52
N ALA A 97 11.63 15.03 -0.03
CA ALA A 97 12.76 15.93 0.22
C ALA A 97 13.22 16.60 -1.07
N VAL A 98 13.39 15.80 -2.12
CA VAL A 98 13.78 16.26 -3.45
C VAL A 98 12.72 17.21 -4.01
N GLN A 99 11.44 16.83 -3.96
CA GLN A 99 10.33 17.69 -4.41
C GLN A 99 10.25 19.03 -3.66
N ARG A 100 10.62 19.06 -2.38
CA ARG A 100 10.67 20.29 -1.57
C ARG A 100 11.89 21.17 -1.85
N GLY A 101 12.84 20.72 -2.67
CA GLY A 101 14.05 21.46 -3.02
C GLY A 101 15.08 21.59 -1.90
N ILE A 102 14.96 20.78 -0.84
CA ILE A 102 15.94 20.75 0.27
C ILE A 102 17.12 19.81 -0.01
N VAL A 103 17.07 19.06 -1.13
CA VAL A 103 18.19 18.26 -1.65
C VAL A 103 18.72 18.95 -2.89
N THR A 104 20.00 19.32 -2.90
CA THR A 104 20.63 19.98 -4.06
C THR A 104 21.96 19.35 -4.49
N PRO A 105 22.27 19.40 -5.81
CA PRO A 105 23.39 18.66 -6.38
C PRO A 105 24.77 19.26 -6.01
N ASP A 106 24.80 20.52 -5.59
CA ASP A 106 26.02 21.23 -5.23
C ASP A 106 26.47 20.97 -3.77
N ARG A 107 25.54 20.53 -2.91
CA ARG A 107 25.74 20.52 -1.45
C ARG A 107 25.33 19.24 -0.76
N THR A 108 24.10 18.80 -0.98
CA THR A 108 23.40 17.90 -0.04
C THR A 108 23.86 16.46 -0.15
N THR A 109 24.09 15.84 1.00
CA THR A 109 24.18 14.37 1.11
C THR A 109 22.81 13.86 1.47
N LEU A 110 22.22 13.06 0.59
CA LEU A 110 20.96 12.38 0.84
C LEU A 110 21.27 10.99 1.41
N ILE A 111 20.71 10.67 2.56
CA ILE A 111 20.78 9.37 3.20
C ILE A 111 19.35 8.84 3.28
N ALA A 112 19.03 7.73 2.64
CA ALA A 112 17.67 7.20 2.63
C ALA A 112 17.62 5.69 2.89
N SER A 113 16.66 5.27 3.72
CA SER A 113 16.28 3.86 3.75
C SER A 113 15.41 3.53 2.54
N THR A 114 15.73 2.44 1.82
CA THR A 114 14.99 2.00 0.62
C THR A 114 13.71 1.22 0.93
N HIS A 115 13.47 0.86 2.20
CA HIS A 115 12.26 0.15 2.59
C HIS A 115 11.01 0.98 2.30
N ARG A 116 9.89 0.28 2.08
CA ARG A 116 8.58 0.90 1.81
C ARG A 116 7.61 0.69 2.95
N VAL A 117 7.02 1.80 3.41
CA VAL A 117 5.84 1.79 4.26
C VAL A 117 4.75 2.61 3.58
N TYR A 118 3.86 1.92 2.87
CA TYR A 118 2.83 2.58 2.09
C TYR A 118 1.96 3.50 2.96
N ALA A 119 1.89 4.77 2.55
CA ALA A 119 1.07 5.78 3.20
C ALA A 119 -0.42 5.42 3.09
N ILE A 120 -1.25 6.03 3.95
CA ILE A 120 -2.71 5.82 3.89
C ILE A 120 -3.24 6.15 2.49
N GLY A 121 -2.77 7.25 1.87
CA GLY A 121 -3.17 7.62 0.51
C GLY A 121 -2.88 6.55 -0.53
N GLU A 122 -1.73 5.87 -0.44
CA GLU A 122 -1.36 4.78 -1.37
C GLU A 122 -2.27 3.55 -1.15
N LYS A 123 -2.63 3.27 0.11
CA LYS A 123 -3.48 2.14 0.50
C LYS A 123 -4.96 2.36 0.19
N THR A 124 -5.44 3.60 0.23
CA THR A 124 -6.85 3.94 0.01
C THR A 124 -7.18 4.21 -1.44
N ALA A 125 -6.19 4.35 -2.32
CA ALA A 125 -6.43 4.55 -3.75
C ALA A 125 -7.26 3.39 -4.33
N MET A 126 -8.30 3.72 -5.10
CA MET A 126 -9.15 2.73 -5.77
C MET A 126 -8.36 1.88 -6.78
N GLY A 127 -7.37 2.50 -7.43
CA GLY A 127 -6.44 1.91 -8.38
C GLY A 127 -5.25 1.22 -7.73
N ASP A 128 -4.07 1.49 -8.30
CA ASP A 128 -2.77 1.15 -7.73
C ASP A 128 -2.21 2.49 -7.29
N GLY A 129 -2.20 2.71 -5.98
CA GLY A 129 -1.73 3.95 -5.38
C GLY A 129 -0.26 3.90 -4.99
N ILE A 130 0.43 2.77 -5.25
CA ILE A 130 1.83 2.61 -4.88
C ILE A 130 2.66 3.56 -5.72
N LEU A 131 3.41 4.42 -5.03
CA LEU A 131 4.37 5.30 -5.67
C LEU A 131 5.57 4.50 -6.20
N ASP A 132 6.10 4.97 -7.32
CA ASP A 132 7.17 4.32 -8.08
C ASP A 132 8.54 4.56 -7.44
N ASP A 133 9.16 3.47 -6.97
CA ASP A 133 10.48 3.50 -6.34
C ASP A 133 11.58 3.90 -7.31
N GLY A 134 11.53 3.43 -8.56
CA GLY A 134 12.53 3.75 -9.58
C GLY A 134 12.61 5.26 -9.82
N LYS A 135 11.45 5.93 -9.86
CA LYS A 135 11.41 7.40 -9.99
C LYS A 135 12.01 8.14 -8.81
N VAL A 136 11.89 7.60 -7.59
CA VAL A 136 12.49 8.21 -6.39
C VAL A 136 14.00 7.99 -6.39
N LEU A 137 14.47 6.82 -6.82
CA LEU A 137 15.88 6.53 -7.00
C LEU A 137 16.51 7.50 -8.00
N GLU A 138 15.96 7.58 -9.21
CA GLU A 138 16.42 8.50 -10.27
C GLU A 138 16.43 9.95 -9.81
N ALA A 139 15.36 10.39 -9.13
CA ALA A 139 15.27 11.76 -8.60
C ALA A 139 16.32 12.02 -7.51
N GLY A 140 16.60 11.05 -6.65
CA GLY A 140 17.63 11.13 -5.62
C GLY A 140 19.03 11.23 -6.20
N GLU A 141 19.35 10.39 -7.19
CA GLU A 141 20.64 10.39 -7.89
C GLU A 141 20.90 11.69 -8.66
N GLN A 142 19.86 12.28 -9.25
CA GLN A 142 19.97 13.54 -9.98
C GLN A 142 20.04 14.77 -9.05
N ALA A 143 19.30 14.75 -7.93
CA ALA A 143 19.16 15.92 -7.07
C ALA A 143 20.22 16.02 -5.97
N ALA A 144 20.82 14.92 -5.53
CA ALA A 144 21.79 14.93 -4.43
C ALA A 144 23.23 15.04 -4.93
N LYS A 145 24.10 15.70 -4.16
CA LYS A 145 25.55 15.67 -4.39
C LYS A 145 26.14 14.28 -4.16
N SER A 146 25.59 13.58 -3.18
CA SER A 146 25.96 12.22 -2.81
C SER A 146 24.71 11.56 -2.25
N PHE A 147 24.43 10.34 -2.69
CA PHE A 147 23.26 9.58 -2.29
C PHE A 147 23.68 8.25 -1.68
N ILE A 148 23.35 8.05 -0.41
CA ILE A 148 23.58 6.82 0.34
C ILE A 148 22.22 6.17 0.56
N TYR A 149 22.04 4.97 0.03
CA TYR A 149 20.79 4.24 0.12
C TYR A 149 21.02 2.74 0.24
N PHE A 150 20.23 2.11 1.11
CA PHE A 150 20.10 0.66 1.29
C PHE A 150 18.92 0.39 2.25
N ASP A 151 18.55 -0.88 2.46
CA ASP A 151 17.44 -1.21 3.36
C ASP A 151 17.86 -1.09 4.84
N MET A 152 17.86 0.15 5.34
CA MET A 152 18.22 0.43 6.73
C MET A 152 17.23 -0.15 7.76
N ALA A 153 15.98 -0.45 7.34
CA ALA A 153 15.01 -1.10 8.21
C ALA A 153 15.34 -2.59 8.38
N ALA A 154 15.68 -3.29 7.29
CA ALA A 154 16.14 -4.68 7.34
C ALA A 154 17.44 -4.82 8.16
N VAL A 155 18.39 -3.89 8.02
CA VAL A 155 19.60 -3.86 8.86
C VAL A 155 19.24 -3.64 10.34
N ALA A 156 18.30 -2.75 10.66
CA ALA A 156 17.87 -2.59 12.05
C ALA A 156 17.22 -3.88 12.60
N GLU A 157 16.34 -4.51 11.80
CA GLU A 157 15.62 -5.72 12.20
C GLU A 157 16.55 -6.92 12.43
N SER A 158 17.55 -7.11 11.56
CA SER A 158 18.51 -8.23 11.68
C SER A 158 19.33 -8.18 12.98
N HIS A 159 19.57 -6.98 13.51
CA HIS A 159 20.27 -6.75 14.77
C HIS A 159 19.32 -6.56 15.98
N GLY A 160 18.00 -6.66 15.78
CA GLY A 160 17.01 -6.43 16.84
C GLY A 160 17.00 -4.98 17.36
N SER A 161 17.35 -4.02 16.51
CA SER A 161 17.47 -2.60 16.82
C SER A 161 16.36 -1.76 16.17
N VAL A 162 16.44 -0.44 16.31
CA VAL A 162 15.57 0.56 15.69
C VAL A 162 16.26 1.25 14.52
N ILE A 163 15.51 1.67 13.51
CA ILE A 163 16.07 2.29 12.30
C ILE A 163 16.93 3.53 12.58
N SER A 164 16.68 4.25 13.69
CA SER A 164 17.49 5.40 14.08
C SER A 164 18.96 5.05 14.31
N SER A 165 19.29 3.84 14.79
CA SER A 165 20.70 3.42 14.94
C SER A 165 21.38 3.22 13.60
N THR A 166 20.67 2.63 12.64
CA THR A 166 21.15 2.40 11.28
C THR A 166 21.34 3.73 10.53
N LEU A 167 20.38 4.65 10.63
CA LEU A 167 20.47 6.00 10.05
C LEU A 167 21.64 6.79 10.65
N PHE A 168 21.89 6.65 11.95
CA PHE A 168 23.02 7.28 12.62
C PHE A 168 24.37 6.69 12.19
N GLY A 169 24.42 5.37 11.97
CA GLY A 169 25.57 4.67 11.40
C GLY A 169 25.87 5.14 9.98
N ALA A 170 24.84 5.25 9.13
CA ALA A 170 24.99 5.77 7.79
C ALA A 170 25.44 7.25 7.76
N LEU A 171 24.96 8.08 8.70
CA LEU A 171 25.44 9.45 8.87
C LEU A 171 26.93 9.49 9.23
N ALA A 172 27.38 8.65 10.15
CA ALA A 172 28.79 8.53 10.50
C ALA A 172 29.63 8.03 9.30
N GLY A 173 29.17 6.99 8.61
CA GLY A 173 29.83 6.41 7.43
C GLY A 173 29.94 7.39 6.26
N SER A 174 28.99 8.32 6.12
CA SER A 174 29.02 9.38 5.10
C SER A 174 30.20 10.35 5.21
N GLY A 175 30.83 10.43 6.39
CA GLY A 175 31.93 11.35 6.67
C GLY A 175 31.56 12.84 6.62
N ARG A 176 30.26 13.18 6.66
CA ARG A 176 29.80 14.57 6.53
C ARG A 176 29.86 15.39 7.80
N LEU A 177 29.89 14.75 8.96
CA LEU A 177 30.12 15.43 10.23
C LEU A 177 31.61 15.34 10.62
N PRO A 178 32.19 16.41 11.20
CA PRO A 178 33.61 16.47 11.55
C PRO A 178 33.91 15.74 12.87
N PHE A 179 33.39 14.53 13.04
CA PHE A 179 33.48 13.75 14.27
C PHE A 179 33.96 12.33 13.99
N GLU A 180 34.80 11.81 14.89
CA GLU A 180 35.27 10.43 14.83
C GLU A 180 34.16 9.43 15.15
N ARG A 181 34.22 8.23 14.56
CA ARG A 181 33.26 7.14 14.80
C ARG A 181 33.03 6.87 16.29
N ALA A 182 34.08 6.91 17.10
CA ALA A 182 34.00 6.67 18.54
C ALA A 182 33.06 7.66 19.27
N ALA A 183 32.95 8.90 18.78
CA ALA A 183 32.05 9.89 19.37
C ALA A 183 30.57 9.57 19.08
N PHE A 184 30.26 9.03 17.90
CA PHE A 184 28.92 8.54 17.57
C PHE A 184 28.53 7.37 18.46
N GLU A 185 29.42 6.38 18.62
CA GLU A 185 29.17 5.23 19.48
C GLU A 185 28.92 5.67 20.94
N GLU A 186 29.63 6.69 21.42
CA GLU A 186 29.43 7.24 22.76
C GLU A 186 28.07 7.94 22.92
N ALA A 187 27.57 8.63 21.88
CA ALA A 187 26.22 9.20 21.89
C ALA A 187 25.14 8.11 22.03
N ILE A 188 25.32 6.95 21.37
CA ILE A 188 24.44 5.79 21.54
C ILE A 188 24.49 5.29 22.99
N ARG A 189 25.69 5.12 23.56
CA ARG A 189 25.87 4.64 24.94
C ARG A 189 25.19 5.55 25.96
N ARG A 190 25.29 6.88 25.79
CA ARG A 190 24.61 7.86 26.65
C ARG A 190 23.08 7.79 26.56
N GLY A 191 22.54 7.44 25.39
CA GLY A 191 21.11 7.24 25.20
C GLY A 191 20.53 6.09 26.03
N GLY A 192 21.35 5.09 26.38
CA GLY A 192 21.04 4.05 27.37
C GLY A 192 19.98 3.01 26.98
N ILE A 193 19.31 3.14 25.84
CA ILE A 193 18.24 2.24 25.39
C ILE A 193 18.79 1.28 24.34
N GLY A 194 18.76 -0.03 24.62
CA GLY A 194 19.12 -1.06 23.63
C GLY A 194 20.52 -0.88 23.03
N VAL A 195 21.49 -0.47 23.87
CA VAL A 195 22.82 0.01 23.45
C VAL A 195 23.55 -1.00 22.55
N GLU A 196 23.66 -2.25 22.97
CA GLU A 196 24.40 -3.28 22.22
C GLU A 196 23.81 -3.53 20.82
N ALA A 197 22.48 -3.71 20.74
CA ALA A 197 21.78 -3.87 19.46
C ALA A 197 21.93 -2.62 18.57
N SER A 198 21.87 -1.43 19.18
CA SER A 198 22.05 -0.16 18.46
C SER A 198 23.47 0.01 17.93
N LEU A 199 24.49 -0.37 18.69
CA LEU A 199 25.90 -0.32 18.25
C LEU A 199 26.17 -1.33 17.13
N ALA A 200 25.59 -2.53 17.19
CA ALA A 200 25.70 -3.53 16.12
C ALA A 200 25.08 -3.02 14.81
N ALA A 201 23.84 -2.52 14.87
CA ALA A 201 23.16 -1.94 13.71
C ALA A 201 23.86 -0.68 13.17
N PHE A 202 24.41 0.16 14.06
CA PHE A 202 25.22 1.33 13.69
C PHE A 202 26.48 0.92 12.93
N GLY A 203 27.20 -0.12 13.40
CA GLY A 203 28.43 -0.59 12.79
C GLY A 203 28.22 -1.14 11.38
N ASP A 204 27.20 -1.98 11.20
CA ASP A 204 26.82 -2.54 9.88
C ASP A 204 26.46 -1.40 8.90
N ALA A 205 25.63 -0.44 9.35
CA ALA A 205 25.25 0.70 8.53
C ALA A 205 26.40 1.64 8.18
N PHE A 206 27.36 1.82 9.09
CA PHE A 206 28.58 2.60 8.86
C PHE A 206 29.40 2.01 7.72
N GLU A 207 29.60 0.69 7.73
CA GLU A 207 30.36 -0.01 6.70
C GLU A 207 29.63 0.01 5.36
N ARG A 208 28.33 -0.24 5.34
CA ARG A 208 27.51 -0.16 4.11
C ARG A 208 27.49 1.24 3.50
N ALA A 209 27.45 2.29 4.33
CA ALA A 209 27.49 3.67 3.85
C ALA A 209 28.83 4.07 3.21
N GLN A 210 29.91 3.30 3.45
CA GLN A 210 31.22 3.47 2.82
C GLN A 210 31.40 2.58 1.58
N GLY A 211 30.54 1.57 1.41
CA GLY A 211 30.55 0.65 0.27
C GLY A 211 29.85 1.21 -0.96
N ASP A 212 29.75 0.38 -1.99
CA ASP A 212 28.99 0.70 -3.18
C ASP A 212 27.47 0.71 -2.89
N PRO A 213 26.69 1.58 -3.55
CA PRO A 213 25.24 1.63 -3.37
C PRO A 213 24.59 0.28 -3.69
N GLU A 214 23.75 -0.20 -2.77
CA GLU A 214 22.95 -1.40 -2.99
C GLU A 214 21.65 -0.98 -3.67
N ALA A 215 21.53 -1.29 -4.98
CA ALA A 215 20.30 -1.02 -5.73
C ALA A 215 19.10 -1.55 -4.95
N PRO A 216 17.99 -0.78 -4.82
CA PRO A 216 16.80 -1.29 -4.17
C PRO A 216 16.37 -2.58 -4.88
N ASP A 217 16.10 -3.63 -4.12
CA ASP A 217 15.57 -4.86 -4.70
C ASP A 217 14.13 -4.61 -5.17
N HIS A 218 14.00 -4.19 -6.42
CA HIS A 218 12.72 -4.07 -7.11
C HIS A 218 12.22 -5.42 -7.64
N SER A 219 12.94 -6.52 -7.37
CA SER A 219 12.46 -7.83 -7.80
C SER A 219 11.14 -8.11 -7.10
N ARG A 220 10.13 -8.37 -7.93
CA ARG A 220 8.84 -8.78 -7.41
C ARG A 220 9.09 -10.05 -6.59
N PRO A 221 8.76 -10.09 -5.30
CA PRO A 221 9.04 -11.26 -4.48
C PRO A 221 8.43 -12.46 -5.19
N ALA A 222 9.21 -13.53 -5.33
CA ALA A 222 8.76 -14.76 -5.97
C ALA A 222 7.40 -15.16 -5.38
N PRO A 223 6.45 -15.64 -6.21
CA PRO A 223 5.15 -16.03 -5.69
C PRO A 223 5.40 -17.10 -4.63
N SER A 224 4.81 -16.91 -3.44
CA SER A 224 4.90 -17.96 -2.42
C SER A 224 4.26 -19.21 -3.02
N GLU A 225 4.99 -20.31 -3.09
CA GLU A 225 4.40 -21.52 -3.66
C GLU A 225 3.29 -22.03 -2.71
N PRO A 226 2.17 -22.56 -3.25
CA PRO A 226 1.18 -23.25 -2.43
C PRO A 226 1.82 -24.44 -1.71
N ASP A 227 1.19 -24.91 -0.63
CA ASP A 227 1.71 -26.02 0.17
C ASP A 227 2.11 -27.22 -0.73
N PRO A 228 3.42 -27.52 -0.86
CA PRO A 228 3.92 -28.52 -1.79
C PRO A 228 3.59 -29.94 -1.34
N GLN A 229 3.10 -30.12 -0.10
CA GLN A 229 2.72 -31.42 0.46
C GLN A 229 1.32 -31.86 0.01
N HIS A 230 0.46 -30.95 -0.43
CA HIS A 230 -0.89 -31.30 -0.86
C HIS A 230 -0.89 -31.83 -2.31
N PRO A 231 -1.34 -33.08 -2.57
CA PRO A 231 -1.24 -33.71 -3.90
C PRO A 231 -1.88 -32.90 -5.03
N VAL A 232 -3.09 -32.36 -4.80
CA VAL A 232 -3.79 -31.54 -5.81
C VAL A 232 -3.00 -30.27 -6.14
N LEU A 233 -2.39 -29.60 -5.16
CA LEU A 233 -1.67 -28.35 -5.41
C LEU A 233 -0.36 -28.62 -6.14
N ARG A 234 0.32 -29.72 -5.81
CA ARG A 234 1.50 -30.18 -6.54
C ARG A 234 1.19 -30.49 -8.00
N GLU A 235 0.13 -31.27 -8.25
CA GLU A 235 -0.31 -31.59 -9.61
C GLU A 235 -0.63 -30.32 -10.41
N GLN A 236 -1.35 -29.36 -9.82
CA GLN A 236 -1.66 -28.10 -10.49
C GLN A 236 -0.41 -27.24 -10.70
N LEU A 237 0.57 -27.23 -9.79
CA LEU A 237 1.82 -26.51 -9.98
C LEU A 237 2.63 -27.05 -11.18
N GLU A 238 2.73 -28.37 -11.30
CA GLU A 238 3.37 -29.01 -12.45
C GLU A 238 2.62 -28.73 -13.76
N ARG A 239 1.28 -28.74 -13.72
CA ARG A 239 0.45 -28.33 -14.85
C ARG A 239 0.71 -26.87 -15.25
N VAL A 240 0.82 -25.95 -14.28
CA VAL A 240 1.14 -24.54 -14.55
C VAL A 240 2.49 -24.42 -15.25
N ARG A 241 3.52 -25.07 -14.71
CA ARG A 241 4.88 -25.07 -15.28
C ARG A 241 4.94 -25.64 -16.70
N GLY A 242 4.15 -26.68 -16.99
CA GLY A 242 4.15 -27.36 -18.29
C GLY A 242 3.23 -26.76 -19.36
N ARG A 243 2.15 -26.09 -18.96
CA ARG A 243 1.09 -25.62 -19.89
C ARG A 243 1.08 -24.12 -20.12
N PHE A 244 1.43 -23.33 -19.13
CA PHE A 244 1.30 -21.87 -19.17
C PHE A 244 2.61 -21.21 -19.62
N PRO A 245 2.53 -20.07 -20.33
CA PRO A 245 3.72 -19.28 -20.66
C PRO A 245 4.32 -18.67 -19.38
N GLU A 246 5.65 -18.51 -19.36
CA GLU A 246 6.41 -18.06 -18.18
C GLU A 246 5.90 -16.71 -17.64
N VAL A 247 5.52 -15.78 -18.53
CA VAL A 247 4.95 -14.47 -18.19
C VAL A 247 3.68 -14.54 -17.33
N ALA A 248 2.92 -15.65 -17.43
CA ALA A 248 1.69 -15.85 -16.67
C ALA A 248 1.91 -16.62 -15.35
N HIS A 249 3.04 -17.32 -15.17
CA HIS A 249 3.29 -18.21 -14.03
C HIS A 249 3.08 -17.50 -12.70
N PHE A 250 3.60 -16.27 -12.56
CA PHE A 250 3.45 -15.50 -11.33
C PHE A 250 1.98 -15.36 -10.90
N ASN A 251 1.12 -14.87 -11.80
CA ASN A 251 -0.28 -14.59 -11.45
C ASN A 251 -1.07 -15.88 -11.22
N VAL A 252 -0.79 -16.94 -11.99
CA VAL A 252 -1.50 -18.22 -11.85
C VAL A 252 -1.12 -18.95 -10.56
N VAL A 253 0.17 -18.99 -10.21
CA VAL A 253 0.65 -19.62 -8.97
C VAL A 253 0.13 -18.85 -7.74
N GLU A 254 0.21 -17.51 -7.76
CA GLU A 254 -0.32 -16.69 -6.68
C GLU A 254 -1.85 -16.81 -6.57
N GLY A 255 -2.56 -16.88 -7.70
CA GLY A 255 -4.00 -17.14 -7.73
C GLY A 255 -4.37 -18.50 -7.14
N MET A 256 -3.64 -19.55 -7.49
CA MET A 256 -3.79 -20.89 -6.94
C MET A 256 -3.58 -20.88 -5.42
N ARG A 257 -2.48 -20.29 -4.92
CA ARG A 257 -2.21 -20.16 -3.48
C ARG A 257 -3.35 -19.44 -2.76
N ARG A 258 -3.76 -18.29 -3.31
CA ARG A 258 -4.82 -17.45 -2.75
C ARG A 258 -6.15 -18.20 -2.66
N LEU A 259 -6.49 -18.98 -3.66
CA LEU A 259 -7.77 -19.70 -3.70
C LEU A 259 -7.78 -20.99 -2.85
N ALA A 260 -6.61 -21.64 -2.72
CA ALA A 260 -6.43 -22.71 -1.75
C ALA A 260 -6.60 -22.20 -0.30
N ASP A 261 -5.99 -21.06 0.03
CA ASP A 261 -6.17 -20.38 1.32
C ASP A 261 -7.60 -19.89 1.52
N TYR A 262 -8.24 -19.39 0.46
CA TYR A 262 -9.60 -18.87 0.51
C TYR A 262 -10.65 -19.96 0.76
N GLN A 263 -10.63 -21.05 -0.03
CA GLN A 263 -11.68 -22.07 -0.04
C GLN A 263 -11.15 -23.50 0.17
N ASP A 264 -10.41 -24.06 -0.78
CA ASP A 264 -9.77 -25.38 -0.69
C ASP A 264 -8.96 -25.66 -1.96
N PRO A 265 -8.11 -26.71 -1.98
CA PRO A 265 -7.35 -27.09 -3.18
C PRO A 265 -8.20 -27.44 -4.40
N ALA A 266 -9.43 -27.93 -4.22
CA ALA A 266 -10.32 -28.22 -5.35
C ALA A 266 -10.78 -26.91 -6.03
N TYR A 267 -11.06 -25.87 -5.25
CA TYR A 267 -11.38 -24.55 -5.79
C TYR A 267 -10.19 -23.86 -6.48
N ALA A 268 -8.96 -24.14 -6.02
CA ALA A 268 -7.76 -23.68 -6.70
C ALA A 268 -7.59 -24.34 -8.08
N ARG A 269 -7.90 -25.65 -8.20
CA ARG A 269 -7.99 -26.34 -9.50
C ARG A 269 -9.08 -25.74 -10.39
N ASP A 270 -10.28 -25.51 -9.85
CA ASP A 270 -11.39 -24.90 -10.59
C ASP A 270 -10.99 -23.53 -11.20
N TYR A 271 -10.06 -22.80 -10.56
CA TYR A 271 -9.46 -21.59 -11.09
C TYR A 271 -8.45 -21.85 -12.20
N VAL A 272 -7.51 -22.78 -12.01
CA VAL A 272 -6.52 -23.14 -13.04
C VAL A 272 -7.23 -23.58 -14.32
N ASP A 273 -8.29 -24.39 -14.21
CA ASP A 273 -9.11 -24.83 -15.36
C ASP A 273 -9.73 -23.63 -16.12
N ARG A 274 -10.20 -22.60 -15.40
CA ARG A 274 -10.77 -21.38 -16.00
C ARG A 274 -9.72 -20.52 -16.67
N VAL A 275 -8.54 -20.35 -16.07
CA VAL A 275 -7.45 -19.59 -16.70
C VAL A 275 -6.91 -20.34 -17.92
N GLU A 276 -6.82 -21.67 -17.87
CA GLU A 276 -6.40 -22.45 -19.03
C GLU A 276 -7.38 -22.33 -20.20
N ALA A 277 -8.69 -22.24 -19.93
CA ALA A 277 -9.68 -21.94 -20.97
C ALA A 277 -9.43 -20.57 -21.61
N VAL A 278 -9.03 -19.55 -20.83
CA VAL A 278 -8.64 -18.24 -21.37
C VAL A 278 -7.32 -18.33 -22.14
N LEU A 279 -6.35 -19.12 -21.67
CA LEU A 279 -5.09 -19.37 -22.38
C LEU A 279 -5.31 -19.97 -23.76
N ALA A 280 -6.20 -20.96 -23.88
CA ALA A 280 -6.54 -21.55 -25.17
C ALA A 280 -7.16 -20.51 -26.13
N LEU A 281 -7.94 -19.56 -25.61
CA LEU A 281 -8.47 -18.44 -26.40
C LEU A 281 -7.40 -17.44 -26.80
N ASP A 282 -6.50 -17.12 -25.88
CA ASP A 282 -5.36 -16.22 -26.11
C ASP A 282 -4.46 -16.78 -27.22
N GLU A 283 -4.09 -18.06 -27.13
CA GLU A 283 -3.33 -18.78 -28.16
C GLU A 283 -4.01 -18.74 -29.52
N ALA A 284 -5.32 -19.04 -29.57
CA ALA A 284 -6.09 -19.06 -30.81
C ALA A 284 -6.16 -17.69 -31.51
N HIS A 285 -5.96 -16.59 -30.79
CA HIS A 285 -6.11 -15.22 -31.31
C HIS A 285 -4.80 -14.41 -31.25
N GLY A 286 -3.65 -15.11 -31.20
CA GLY A 286 -2.33 -14.50 -31.32
C GLY A 286 -1.77 -13.95 -30.01
N GLY A 287 -1.97 -14.65 -28.90
CA GLY A 287 -1.42 -14.31 -27.59
C GLY A 287 0.11 -14.33 -27.56
N GLU A 288 0.75 -15.21 -28.33
CA GLU A 288 2.22 -15.32 -28.38
C GLU A 288 2.89 -14.02 -28.85
N THR A 289 2.32 -13.33 -29.84
CA THR A 289 2.85 -12.05 -30.33
C THR A 289 2.48 -10.85 -29.44
N ARG A 290 1.69 -11.09 -28.38
CA ARG A 290 1.16 -10.09 -27.45
C ARG A 290 1.48 -10.42 -25.99
N ASP A 291 2.52 -11.22 -25.77
CA ASP A 291 3.02 -11.64 -24.46
C ASP A 291 1.94 -12.25 -23.55
N TYR A 292 0.96 -12.95 -24.14
CA TYR A 292 -0.17 -13.56 -23.43
C TYR A 292 -0.86 -12.60 -22.46
N LEU A 293 -1.04 -11.34 -22.89
CA LEU A 293 -1.54 -10.26 -22.05
C LEU A 293 -2.95 -10.59 -21.53
N LEU A 294 -3.81 -11.17 -22.36
CA LEU A 294 -5.17 -11.56 -21.97
C LEU A 294 -5.13 -12.62 -20.86
N THR A 295 -4.34 -13.69 -21.02
CA THR A 295 -4.18 -14.73 -20.00
C THR A 295 -3.62 -14.16 -18.71
N THR A 296 -2.61 -13.30 -18.80
CA THR A 296 -1.93 -12.70 -17.65
C THR A 296 -2.87 -11.82 -16.82
N GLU A 297 -3.67 -10.97 -17.47
CA GLU A 297 -4.65 -10.13 -16.79
C GLU A 297 -5.86 -10.92 -16.29
N ALA A 298 -6.37 -11.86 -17.10
CA ALA A 298 -7.48 -12.73 -16.69
C ALA A 298 -7.09 -13.58 -15.49
N ALA A 299 -5.89 -14.17 -15.45
CA ALA A 299 -5.38 -14.92 -14.31
C ALA A 299 -5.39 -14.08 -13.02
N ARG A 300 -4.84 -12.86 -13.10
CA ARG A 300 -4.77 -11.92 -11.97
C ARG A 300 -6.16 -11.57 -11.45
N TYR A 301 -7.03 -11.11 -12.34
CA TYR A 301 -8.33 -10.58 -11.94
C TYR A 301 -9.35 -11.66 -11.62
N LEU A 302 -9.28 -12.82 -12.26
CA LEU A 302 -10.11 -13.96 -11.89
C LEU A 302 -9.75 -14.46 -10.50
N ALA A 303 -8.47 -14.52 -10.13
CA ALA A 303 -8.06 -14.89 -8.78
C ALA A 303 -8.63 -13.94 -7.73
N LEU A 304 -8.60 -12.63 -8.01
CA LEU A 304 -9.18 -11.60 -7.15
C LEU A 304 -10.69 -11.73 -7.03
N TRP A 305 -11.39 -11.92 -8.15
CA TRP A 305 -12.85 -12.05 -8.16
C TRP A 305 -13.32 -13.34 -7.47
N MET A 306 -12.67 -14.48 -7.75
CA MET A 306 -13.00 -15.77 -7.13
C MET A 306 -12.73 -15.82 -5.63
N SER A 307 -11.96 -14.86 -5.09
CA SER A 307 -11.63 -14.72 -3.66
C SER A 307 -12.18 -13.41 -3.06
N TYR A 308 -13.41 -13.06 -3.44
CA TYR A 308 -14.13 -11.91 -2.91
C TYR A 308 -14.28 -11.96 -1.38
N GLU A 309 -14.36 -10.78 -0.76
CA GLU A 309 -14.50 -10.63 0.69
C GLU A 309 -15.97 -10.84 1.10
N ASP A 310 -16.31 -12.08 1.48
CA ASP A 310 -17.55 -12.37 2.20
C ASP A 310 -17.37 -12.32 3.72
N THR A 311 -18.48 -12.32 4.44
CA THR A 311 -18.46 -12.34 5.91
C THR A 311 -17.72 -13.57 6.46
N ILE A 312 -17.76 -14.72 5.76
CA ILE A 312 -17.00 -15.93 6.12
C ILE A 312 -15.50 -15.64 6.06
N ARG A 313 -15.02 -15.03 4.97
CA ARG A 313 -13.62 -14.65 4.76
C ARG A 313 -13.18 -13.57 5.73
N VAL A 314 -14.01 -12.54 5.93
CA VAL A 314 -13.73 -11.46 6.89
C VAL A 314 -13.61 -12.02 8.31
N ALA A 315 -14.47 -12.98 8.70
CA ALA A 315 -14.40 -13.63 9.99
C ALA A 315 -13.17 -14.55 10.13
N ASP A 316 -12.82 -15.30 9.08
CA ASP A 316 -11.58 -16.08 9.01
C ASP A 316 -10.35 -15.17 9.22
N LEU A 317 -10.24 -14.10 8.43
CA LEU A 317 -9.14 -13.14 8.55
C LEU A 317 -9.06 -12.46 9.92
N LYS A 318 -10.17 -12.31 10.64
CA LYS A 318 -10.22 -11.72 11.99
C LYS A 318 -9.88 -12.72 13.11
N THR A 319 -9.84 -14.02 12.83
CA THR A 319 -9.60 -15.08 13.82
C THR A 319 -8.25 -15.80 13.65
N ARG A 320 -7.46 -15.45 12.63
CA ARG A 320 -6.13 -16.03 12.37
C ARG A 320 -5.12 -15.72 13.48
N ALA A 321 -4.33 -16.72 13.89
CA ALA A 321 -3.24 -16.58 14.85
C ALA A 321 -2.19 -15.53 14.40
N SER A 322 -1.78 -15.60 13.14
CA SER A 322 -0.81 -14.65 12.55
C SER A 322 -1.25 -13.19 12.62
N ARG A 323 -2.56 -12.91 12.64
CA ARG A 323 -3.10 -11.56 12.86
C ARG A 323 -2.88 -11.09 14.28
N PHE A 324 -3.11 -11.95 15.28
CA PHE A 324 -2.88 -11.62 16.68
C PHE A 324 -1.39 -11.39 16.95
N GLU A 325 -0.53 -12.26 16.41
CA GLU A 325 0.93 -12.09 16.48
C GLU A 325 1.37 -10.78 15.85
N ARG A 326 0.85 -10.45 14.66
CA ARG A 326 1.13 -9.16 14.00
C ARG A 326 0.73 -7.98 14.87
N PHE A 327 -0.48 -7.97 15.44
CA PHE A 327 -0.90 -6.87 16.31
C PHE A 327 -0.05 -6.76 17.57
N ARG A 328 0.32 -7.88 18.21
CA ARG A 328 1.22 -7.89 19.37
C ARG A 328 2.58 -7.27 19.02
N ARG A 329 3.14 -7.63 17.86
CA ARG A 329 4.39 -7.03 17.35
C ARG A 329 4.23 -5.54 17.07
N GLU A 330 3.15 -5.14 16.41
CA GLU A 330 2.87 -3.73 16.08
C GLU A 330 2.75 -2.84 17.32
N VAL A 331 2.15 -3.34 18.41
CA VAL A 331 2.03 -2.60 19.68
C VAL A 331 3.19 -2.85 20.64
N ARG A 332 4.20 -3.63 20.23
CA ARG A 332 5.37 -4.04 21.05
C ARG A 332 4.97 -4.59 22.43
N ALA A 333 3.91 -5.40 22.47
CA ALA A 333 3.44 -6.01 23.72
C ALA A 333 4.42 -7.06 24.23
N GLY A 334 4.77 -6.97 25.52
CA GLY A 334 5.52 -8.02 26.23
C GLY A 334 4.73 -9.33 26.33
N ASP A 335 5.43 -10.43 26.60
CA ASP A 335 4.84 -11.79 26.63
C ASP A 335 3.71 -11.93 27.67
N ASP A 336 3.83 -11.22 28.79
CA ASP A 336 2.86 -11.18 29.89
C ASP A 336 1.74 -10.15 29.68
N GLN A 337 1.83 -9.29 28.66
CA GLN A 337 0.85 -8.23 28.41
C GLN A 337 -0.34 -8.74 27.58
N LEU A 338 -1.55 -8.49 28.08
CA LEU A 338 -2.79 -8.82 27.38
C LEU A 338 -3.16 -7.72 26.37
N VAL A 339 -3.32 -8.11 25.11
CA VAL A 339 -3.73 -7.21 24.02
C VAL A 339 -5.15 -7.54 23.59
N TYR A 340 -6.06 -6.58 23.73
CA TYR A 340 -7.45 -6.72 23.30
C TYR A 340 -7.72 -5.95 22.00
N VAL A 341 -7.99 -6.69 20.93
CA VAL A 341 -8.41 -6.10 19.65
C VAL A 341 -9.93 -5.96 19.64
N THR A 342 -10.41 -4.74 19.35
CA THR A 342 -11.84 -4.45 19.17
C THR A 342 -12.11 -4.17 17.70
N GLU A 343 -12.89 -5.03 17.08
CA GLU A 343 -13.30 -4.91 15.68
C GLU A 343 -14.59 -4.10 15.59
N PHE A 344 -14.57 -3.05 14.78
CA PHE A 344 -15.80 -2.38 14.36
C PHE A 344 -16.41 -3.15 13.18
N MET A 345 -17.70 -3.47 13.27
CA MET A 345 -18.45 -4.20 12.25
C MET A 345 -19.81 -3.53 12.03
N HIS A 346 -20.18 -3.30 10.78
CA HIS A 346 -21.49 -2.76 10.42
C HIS A 346 -22.21 -3.76 9.51
N PRO A 347 -22.73 -4.88 10.08
CA PRO A 347 -23.33 -5.92 9.27
C PRO A 347 -24.59 -5.41 8.59
N ARG A 348 -24.69 -5.60 7.27
CA ARG A 348 -25.89 -5.26 6.50
C ARG A 348 -26.82 -6.47 6.38
N ILE A 349 -28.10 -6.23 6.07
CA ILE A 349 -29.07 -7.32 5.91
C ILE A 349 -28.67 -8.19 4.72
N GLU A 350 -28.20 -7.55 3.65
CA GLU A 350 -27.65 -8.16 2.45
C GLU A 350 -26.52 -9.11 2.80
N GLU A 351 -25.59 -8.70 3.66
CA GLU A 351 -24.46 -9.52 4.09
C GLU A 351 -24.88 -10.75 4.90
N ILE A 352 -25.99 -10.66 5.64
CA ILE A 352 -26.57 -11.82 6.34
C ILE A 352 -27.20 -12.76 5.31
N CYS A 353 -28.03 -12.25 4.41
CA CYS A 353 -28.65 -13.05 3.36
C CYS A 353 -27.62 -13.76 2.46
N ASP A 354 -26.53 -13.06 2.17
CA ASP A 354 -25.40 -13.51 1.36
C ASP A 354 -24.70 -14.74 1.94
N THR A 355 -24.73 -14.90 3.28
CA THR A 355 -24.17 -16.08 3.96
C THR A 355 -25.06 -17.29 4.00
N LEU A 356 -26.36 -17.10 3.76
CA LEU A 356 -27.32 -18.18 3.84
C LEU A 356 -27.28 -19.01 2.55
N PRO A 357 -27.68 -20.30 2.61
CA PRO A 357 -27.92 -21.09 1.42
C PRO A 357 -28.82 -20.33 0.44
N ALA A 358 -28.48 -20.35 -0.85
CA ALA A 358 -29.11 -19.51 -1.86
C ALA A 358 -30.66 -19.43 -1.84
N PRO A 359 -31.43 -20.52 -1.67
CA PRO A 359 -32.89 -20.41 -1.60
C PRO A 359 -33.37 -19.61 -0.39
N LEU A 360 -32.73 -19.79 0.77
CA LEU A 360 -33.06 -19.09 2.01
C LEU A 360 -32.64 -17.63 1.95
N GLY A 361 -31.43 -17.36 1.42
CA GLY A 361 -30.95 -15.99 1.21
C GLY A 361 -31.89 -15.19 0.33
N ARG A 362 -32.35 -15.75 -0.81
CA ARG A 362 -33.30 -15.09 -1.71
C ARG A 362 -34.66 -14.86 -1.06
N LEU A 363 -35.17 -15.85 -0.32
CA LEU A 363 -36.43 -15.72 0.39
C LEU A 363 -36.38 -14.56 1.39
N LEU A 364 -35.28 -14.44 2.14
CA LEU A 364 -35.06 -13.39 3.13
C LEU A 364 -34.89 -12.00 2.48
N LEU A 365 -34.11 -11.90 1.39
CA LEU A 365 -33.96 -10.65 0.63
C LEU A 365 -35.27 -10.14 0.04
N ASN A 366 -36.13 -11.04 -0.44
CA ASN A 366 -37.38 -10.67 -1.09
C ASN A 366 -38.55 -10.47 -0.12
N SER A 367 -38.36 -10.70 1.18
CA SER A 367 -39.43 -10.67 2.18
C SER A 367 -39.17 -9.64 3.28
N PRO A 368 -39.74 -8.42 3.19
CA PRO A 368 -39.60 -7.40 4.24
C PRO A 368 -40.04 -7.89 5.63
N ARG A 369 -41.01 -8.81 5.68
CA ARG A 369 -41.49 -9.41 6.94
C ARG A 369 -40.42 -10.26 7.64
N LEU A 370 -39.56 -10.94 6.87
CA LEU A 370 -38.47 -11.77 7.41
C LEU A 370 -37.24 -10.93 7.76
N GLN A 371 -37.10 -9.74 7.18
CA GLN A 371 -36.01 -8.79 7.48
C GLN A 371 -36.24 -8.00 8.78
N ARG A 372 -37.48 -7.65 9.09
CA ARG A 372 -37.87 -6.91 10.31
C ARG A 372 -37.20 -7.38 11.61
N PRO A 373 -37.13 -8.67 11.94
CA PRO A 373 -36.46 -9.11 13.17
C PRO A 373 -34.94 -8.92 13.15
N LEU A 374 -34.31 -8.78 11.98
CA LEU A 374 -32.87 -8.59 11.79
C LEU A 374 -32.46 -7.12 11.78
N GLU A 375 -33.38 -6.18 11.51
CA GLU A 375 -33.10 -4.74 11.47
C GLU A 375 -32.40 -4.18 12.72
N PRO A 376 -32.74 -4.58 13.97
CA PRO A 376 -32.01 -4.12 15.15
C PRO A 376 -30.54 -4.55 15.17
N PHE A 377 -30.20 -5.63 14.45
CA PHE A 377 -28.83 -6.15 14.37
C PHE A 377 -27.97 -5.42 13.35
N THR A 378 -28.59 -4.75 12.38
CA THR A 378 -27.90 -4.11 11.23
C THR A 378 -27.93 -2.58 11.29
N ARG A 379 -28.82 -1.97 12.07
CA ARG A 379 -28.96 -0.49 12.18
C ARG A 379 -27.78 0.24 12.82
N LYS A 380 -26.95 -0.41 13.62
CA LYS A 380 -25.82 0.23 14.33
C LYS A 380 -24.54 -0.56 14.14
N GLY A 381 -23.43 0.16 13.98
CA GLY A 381 -22.10 -0.43 14.07
C GLY A 381 -21.88 -1.09 15.44
N ARG A 382 -21.27 -2.26 15.43
CA ARG A 382 -21.01 -3.09 16.61
C ARG A 382 -19.51 -3.21 16.84
N HIS A 383 -19.14 -3.25 18.11
CA HIS A 383 -17.77 -3.48 18.54
C HIS A 383 -17.66 -4.92 19.03
N VAL A 384 -16.94 -5.75 18.30
CA VAL A 384 -16.68 -7.16 18.65
C VAL A 384 -15.25 -7.28 19.14
N ARG A 385 -15.07 -7.66 20.40
CA ARG A 385 -13.73 -7.92 20.94
C ARG A 385 -13.27 -9.32 20.51
N THR A 386 -12.35 -9.41 19.56
CA THR A 386 -11.88 -10.70 19.02
C THR A 386 -10.94 -11.43 19.97
N ALA A 387 -10.37 -10.73 20.94
CA ALA A 387 -9.56 -11.32 22.00
C ALA A 387 -10.39 -11.88 23.19
N THR A 388 -11.72 -11.75 23.20
CA THR A 388 -12.57 -12.43 24.18
C THR A 388 -13.10 -13.74 23.63
N LEU A 389 -13.34 -14.73 24.50
CA LEU A 389 -13.88 -16.03 24.10
C LEU A 389 -15.19 -15.89 23.30
N SER A 390 -16.10 -15.01 23.73
CA SER A 390 -17.40 -14.82 23.07
C SER A 390 -17.26 -14.22 21.67
N GLY A 391 -16.45 -13.18 21.50
CA GLY A 391 -16.23 -12.54 20.20
C GLY A 391 -15.44 -13.44 19.24
N PHE A 392 -14.43 -14.15 19.77
CA PHE A 392 -13.68 -15.13 19.00
C PHE A 392 -14.58 -16.28 18.54
N MET A 393 -15.36 -16.90 19.44
CA MET A 393 -16.24 -18.03 19.09
C MET A 393 -17.31 -17.64 18.07
N LEU A 394 -17.83 -16.41 18.14
CA LEU A 394 -18.75 -15.88 17.14
C LEU A 394 -18.11 -15.86 15.74
N LEU A 395 -16.97 -15.19 15.58
CA LEU A 395 -16.30 -15.09 14.28
C LEU A 395 -15.72 -16.43 13.82
N TRP A 396 -15.24 -17.25 14.74
CA TRP A 396 -14.75 -18.59 14.43
C TRP A 396 -15.88 -19.49 13.91
N THR A 397 -17.08 -19.40 14.48
CA THR A 397 -18.24 -20.16 13.98
C THR A 397 -18.60 -19.73 12.56
N VAL A 398 -18.61 -18.41 12.30
CA VAL A 398 -18.85 -17.87 10.96
C VAL A 398 -17.75 -18.31 9.98
N SER A 399 -16.47 -18.31 10.38
CA SER A 399 -15.38 -18.75 9.51
C SER A 399 -15.46 -20.24 9.17
N ARG A 400 -15.95 -21.09 10.10
CA ARG A 400 -16.21 -22.51 9.83
C ARG A 400 -17.29 -22.76 8.78
N MET A 401 -18.14 -21.76 8.50
CA MET A 401 -19.13 -21.86 7.41
C MET A 401 -18.51 -21.90 6.01
N ARG A 402 -17.18 -21.73 5.89
CA ARG A 402 -16.39 -21.92 4.66
C ARG A 402 -16.74 -23.21 3.90
N ARG A 403 -17.05 -24.30 4.61
CA ARG A 403 -17.47 -25.58 3.98
C ARG A 403 -18.76 -25.45 3.17
N TRP A 404 -19.67 -24.57 3.58
CA TRP A 404 -20.94 -24.31 2.91
C TRP A 404 -20.89 -23.11 1.97
N ARG A 405 -19.74 -22.41 1.83
CA ARG A 405 -19.61 -21.21 1.00
C ARG A 405 -20.16 -21.43 -0.41
N ARG A 406 -19.82 -22.55 -1.05
CA ARG A 406 -20.29 -22.86 -2.42
C ARG A 406 -21.82 -22.99 -2.57
N SER A 407 -22.53 -23.14 -1.46
CA SER A 407 -24.00 -23.23 -1.43
C SER A 407 -24.69 -21.89 -1.15
N THR A 408 -23.93 -20.86 -0.76
CA THR A 408 -24.49 -19.58 -0.33
C THR A 408 -25.05 -18.78 -1.50
N LEU A 409 -25.94 -17.84 -1.20
CA LEU A 409 -26.47 -16.93 -2.21
C LEU A 409 -25.36 -16.14 -2.89
N ARG A 410 -24.47 -15.55 -2.09
CA ARG A 410 -23.37 -14.72 -2.56
C ARG A 410 -22.47 -15.46 -3.54
N PHE A 411 -22.12 -16.71 -3.24
CA PHE A 411 -21.29 -17.52 -4.13
C PHE A 411 -21.95 -17.72 -5.48
N ARG A 412 -23.26 -18.03 -5.52
CA ARG A 412 -23.97 -18.23 -6.79
C ARG A 412 -24.04 -16.94 -7.62
N GLU A 413 -24.25 -15.80 -6.97
CA GLU A 413 -24.27 -14.51 -7.67
C GLU A 413 -22.91 -14.13 -8.21
N GLU A 414 -21.84 -14.29 -7.43
CA GLU A 414 -20.49 -13.99 -7.88
C GLU A 414 -20.02 -14.95 -8.98
N MET A 415 -20.35 -16.25 -8.89
CA MET A 415 -20.04 -17.20 -9.97
C MET A 415 -20.77 -16.84 -11.27
N ALA A 416 -22.06 -16.48 -11.19
CA ALA A 416 -22.81 -16.05 -12.38
C ALA A 416 -22.21 -14.78 -13.02
N ARG A 417 -21.72 -13.83 -12.21
CA ARG A 417 -21.03 -12.62 -12.69
C ARG A 417 -19.69 -12.94 -13.35
N ILE A 418 -18.90 -13.81 -12.72
CA ILE A 418 -17.62 -14.28 -13.27
C ILE A 418 -17.84 -15.01 -14.60
N GLU A 419 -18.83 -15.88 -14.68
CA GLU A 419 -19.17 -16.60 -15.92
C GLU A 419 -19.63 -15.64 -17.02
N ALA A 420 -20.45 -14.64 -16.69
CA ALA A 420 -20.84 -13.60 -17.65
C ALA A 420 -19.64 -12.78 -18.12
N TRP A 421 -18.73 -12.41 -17.22
CA TRP A 421 -17.51 -11.68 -17.56
C TRP A 421 -16.55 -12.49 -18.44
N LEU A 422 -16.29 -13.75 -18.11
CA LEU A 422 -15.51 -14.66 -18.95
C LEU A 422 -16.18 -14.90 -20.31
N GLY A 423 -17.51 -15.00 -20.33
CA GLY A 423 -18.30 -15.11 -21.56
C GLY A 423 -18.14 -13.90 -22.47
N ARG A 424 -18.09 -12.68 -21.90
CA ARG A 424 -17.81 -11.45 -22.65
C ARG A 424 -16.40 -11.48 -23.25
N ILE A 425 -15.39 -11.82 -22.45
CA ILE A 425 -14.00 -11.97 -22.95
C ILE A 425 -13.96 -12.94 -24.14
N HIS A 426 -14.62 -14.09 -24.01
CA HIS A 426 -14.68 -15.09 -25.06
C HIS A 426 -15.34 -14.58 -26.35
N GLN A 427 -16.43 -13.82 -26.24
CA GLN A 427 -17.13 -13.27 -27.41
C GLN A 427 -16.34 -12.14 -28.08
N THR A 428 -15.52 -11.43 -27.31
CA THR A 428 -14.82 -10.22 -27.77
C THR A 428 -13.41 -10.48 -28.30
N VAL A 429 -12.71 -11.53 -27.82
CA VAL A 429 -11.28 -11.75 -28.18
C VAL A 429 -11.04 -11.93 -29.68
N ALA A 430 -11.98 -12.55 -30.38
CA ALA A 430 -11.88 -12.77 -31.83
C ALA A 430 -12.03 -11.48 -32.65
N PRO A 431 -13.08 -10.66 -32.46
CA PRO A 431 -13.22 -9.40 -33.18
C PRO A 431 -12.24 -8.31 -32.70
N ASP A 432 -11.95 -8.23 -31.40
CA ASP A 432 -11.08 -7.21 -30.80
C ASP A 432 -10.35 -7.74 -29.56
N TYR A 433 -9.09 -8.17 -29.77
CA TYR A 433 -8.22 -8.64 -28.71
C TYR A 433 -7.96 -7.55 -27.64
N ALA A 434 -7.76 -6.30 -28.06
CA ALA A 434 -7.43 -5.21 -27.14
C ALA A 434 -8.62 -4.90 -26.23
N LEU A 435 -9.84 -4.92 -26.77
CA LEU A 435 -11.07 -4.77 -26.00
C LEU A 435 -11.25 -5.92 -25.01
N ALA A 436 -10.97 -7.17 -25.42
CA ALA A 436 -11.05 -8.32 -24.51
C ALA A 436 -10.10 -8.18 -23.31
N VAL A 437 -8.89 -7.67 -23.53
CA VAL A 437 -7.93 -7.35 -22.45
C VAL A 437 -8.48 -6.25 -21.54
N GLU A 438 -9.07 -5.19 -22.12
CA GLU A 438 -9.63 -4.09 -21.32
C GLU A 438 -10.86 -4.53 -20.51
N ILE A 439 -11.73 -5.40 -21.06
CA ILE A 439 -12.81 -6.07 -20.33
C ILE A 439 -12.25 -6.91 -19.19
N ALA A 440 -11.16 -7.65 -19.41
CA ALA A 440 -10.52 -8.42 -18.35
C ALA A 440 -10.04 -7.50 -17.21
N ARG A 441 -9.45 -6.35 -17.55
CA ARG A 441 -8.98 -5.35 -16.58
C ARG A 441 -10.09 -4.59 -15.85
N CYS A 442 -11.32 -4.54 -16.38
CA CYS A 442 -12.45 -3.89 -15.71
C CYS A 442 -12.81 -4.53 -14.36
N GLN A 443 -12.44 -5.79 -14.12
CA GLN A 443 -12.62 -6.42 -12.81
C GLN A 443 -11.93 -5.63 -11.68
N ARG A 444 -10.88 -4.85 -11.98
CA ARG A 444 -10.18 -3.97 -11.02
C ARG A 444 -11.12 -3.00 -10.29
N LEU A 445 -12.28 -2.69 -10.87
CA LEU A 445 -13.32 -1.85 -10.25
C LEU A 445 -14.07 -2.56 -9.12
N VAL A 446 -14.15 -3.89 -9.17
CA VAL A 446 -14.91 -4.73 -8.22
C VAL A 446 -14.01 -5.12 -7.05
N LYS A 447 -14.08 -4.36 -5.96
CA LYS A 447 -13.26 -4.57 -4.76
C LYS A 447 -14.04 -4.36 -3.46
N GLY A 448 -13.49 -4.93 -2.38
CA GLY A 448 -13.99 -4.75 -1.03
C GLY A 448 -15.29 -5.49 -0.74
N TYR A 449 -15.97 -5.04 0.30
CA TYR A 449 -17.28 -5.52 0.74
C TYR A 449 -18.19 -4.29 0.94
N GLY A 450 -19.43 -4.48 1.39
CA GLY A 450 -20.23 -3.33 1.78
C GLY A 450 -20.67 -2.47 0.59
N ASP A 451 -20.74 -1.17 0.82
CA ASP A 451 -21.09 -0.18 -0.19
C ASP A 451 -19.97 0.02 -1.21
N THR A 452 -18.71 -0.19 -0.82
CA THR A 452 -17.55 -0.11 -1.73
C THR A 452 -17.67 -1.14 -2.85
N HIS A 453 -18.04 -2.38 -2.51
CA HIS A 453 -18.30 -3.42 -3.51
C HIS A 453 -19.48 -3.06 -4.41
N ALA A 454 -20.58 -2.58 -3.83
CA ALA A 454 -21.79 -2.22 -4.59
C ALA A 454 -21.51 -1.10 -5.61
N ARG A 455 -20.77 -0.06 -5.22
CA ARG A 455 -20.33 1.03 -6.12
C ARG A 455 -19.40 0.51 -7.22
N GLY A 456 -18.39 -0.27 -6.87
CA GLY A 456 -17.45 -0.85 -7.83
C GLY A 456 -18.13 -1.72 -8.88
N LEU A 457 -19.10 -2.54 -8.45
CA LEU A 457 -19.91 -3.35 -9.35
C LEU A 457 -20.85 -2.49 -10.22
N SER A 458 -21.44 -1.44 -9.67
CA SER A 458 -22.26 -0.50 -10.45
C SER A 458 -21.44 0.13 -11.57
N ASN A 459 -20.24 0.62 -11.26
CA ASN A 459 -19.34 1.20 -12.26
C ASN A 459 -18.94 0.17 -13.32
N PHE A 460 -18.61 -1.06 -12.93
CA PHE A 460 -18.35 -2.16 -13.85
C PHE A 460 -19.53 -2.39 -14.80
N ASN A 461 -20.75 -2.52 -14.26
CA ASN A 461 -21.96 -2.75 -15.07
C ASN A 461 -22.27 -1.57 -15.99
N THR A 462 -22.05 -0.33 -15.56
CA THR A 462 -22.21 0.85 -16.42
C THR A 462 -21.27 0.78 -17.62
N ILE A 463 -19.99 0.46 -17.41
CA ILE A 463 -19.01 0.34 -18.50
C ILE A 463 -19.38 -0.80 -19.44
N MET A 464 -19.78 -1.96 -18.90
CA MET A 464 -20.24 -3.10 -19.71
C MET A 464 -21.52 -2.75 -20.50
N GLY A 465 -22.42 -1.95 -19.94
CA GLY A 465 -23.63 -1.50 -20.63
C GLY A 465 -23.33 -0.50 -21.76
N VAL A 466 -22.34 0.38 -21.58
CA VAL A 466 -21.91 1.31 -22.64
C VAL A 466 -21.30 0.55 -23.82
N ILE A 467 -20.43 -0.42 -23.56
CA ILE A 467 -19.76 -1.18 -24.64
C ILE A 467 -20.73 -2.07 -25.43
N ASP A 468 -21.78 -2.60 -24.78
CA ASP A 468 -22.79 -3.46 -25.43
C ASP A 468 -23.58 -2.74 -26.54
N GLY A 469 -23.66 -1.40 -26.47
CA GLY A 469 -24.36 -0.57 -27.45
C GLY A 469 -23.47 0.47 -28.12
N TYR A 470 -22.15 0.32 -28.05
CA TYR A 470 -21.22 1.32 -28.59
C TYR A 470 -21.07 1.18 -30.11
N ASP A 471 -21.43 2.22 -30.85
CA ASP A 471 -21.35 2.33 -32.31
C ASP A 471 -20.53 3.55 -32.79
N GLY A 472 -19.77 4.18 -31.88
CA GLY A 472 -18.95 5.35 -32.19
C GLY A 472 -17.67 5.04 -32.96
N ASP A 473 -17.03 6.11 -33.45
CA ASP A 473 -15.83 6.03 -34.30
C ASP A 473 -14.52 5.72 -33.55
N GLU A 474 -14.51 5.85 -32.22
CA GLU A 474 -13.31 5.59 -31.40
C GLU A 474 -13.09 4.09 -31.19
N GLU A 475 -11.84 3.64 -31.10
CA GLU A 475 -11.54 2.25 -30.78
C GLU A 475 -12.20 1.85 -29.43
N PRO A 476 -13.06 0.82 -29.41
CA PRO A 476 -13.82 0.50 -28.21
C PRO A 476 -12.93 0.15 -27.00
N ALA A 477 -11.75 -0.43 -27.25
CA ALA A 477 -10.74 -0.68 -26.21
C ALA A 477 -10.26 0.62 -25.53
N ALA A 478 -10.03 1.69 -26.30
CA ALA A 478 -9.64 3.00 -25.78
C ALA A 478 -10.75 3.64 -24.96
N VAL A 479 -12.00 3.48 -25.40
CA VAL A 479 -13.20 3.94 -24.67
C VAL A 479 -13.29 3.25 -23.31
N VAL A 480 -13.22 1.91 -23.27
CA VAL A 480 -13.27 1.14 -22.01
C VAL A 480 -12.12 1.51 -21.09
N ARG A 481 -10.91 1.69 -21.62
CA ARG A 481 -9.75 2.16 -20.85
C ARG A 481 -10.03 3.50 -20.19
N ARG A 482 -10.51 4.49 -20.94
CA ARG A 482 -10.83 5.84 -20.44
C ARG A 482 -11.89 5.79 -19.35
N LEU A 483 -12.98 5.04 -19.58
CA LEU A 483 -14.06 4.91 -18.59
C LEU A 483 -13.56 4.22 -17.30
N ARG A 484 -12.75 3.18 -17.42
CA ARG A 484 -12.15 2.50 -16.26
C ARG A 484 -11.23 3.44 -15.48
N GLU A 485 -10.36 4.19 -16.15
CA GLU A 485 -9.47 5.16 -15.50
C GLU A 485 -10.27 6.27 -14.80
N ALA A 486 -11.34 6.77 -15.43
CA ALA A 486 -12.26 7.73 -14.81
C ALA A 486 -12.93 7.16 -13.54
N ALA A 487 -13.38 5.89 -13.58
CA ALA A 487 -13.99 5.22 -12.44
C ALA A 487 -13.00 4.92 -11.29
N LEU A 488 -11.71 4.75 -11.58
CA LEU A 488 -10.67 4.57 -10.57
C LEU A 488 -10.18 5.89 -9.98
N ALA A 489 -10.42 7.02 -10.65
CA ALA A 489 -9.97 8.33 -10.23
C ALA A 489 -10.95 9.05 -9.28
N ASP A 490 -12.08 8.42 -8.96
CA ASP A 490 -13.16 9.02 -8.18
C ASP A 490 -14.03 7.94 -7.48
N GLU A 491 -14.14 8.03 -6.15
CA GLU A 491 -14.97 7.12 -5.35
C GLU A 491 -16.47 7.39 -5.49
N GLN A 492 -16.84 8.64 -5.81
CA GLN A 492 -18.23 9.11 -5.90
C GLN A 492 -18.87 8.78 -7.26
N GLY A 493 -18.05 8.51 -8.28
CA GLY A 493 -18.50 8.10 -9.62
C GLY A 493 -18.88 9.26 -10.56
N GLU A 494 -18.66 10.50 -10.15
CA GLU A 494 -18.90 11.71 -10.94
C GLU A 494 -18.02 11.74 -12.20
N LYS A 495 -16.74 11.37 -12.08
CA LYS A 495 -15.82 11.31 -13.24
C LYS A 495 -16.26 10.28 -14.27
N LEU A 496 -16.74 9.11 -13.82
CA LEU A 496 -17.28 8.10 -14.73
C LEU A 496 -18.54 8.63 -15.42
N ALA A 497 -19.46 9.21 -14.67
CA ALA A 497 -20.68 9.78 -15.23
C ALA A 497 -20.39 10.86 -16.28
N ALA A 498 -19.43 11.75 -16.01
CA ALA A 498 -18.99 12.77 -16.96
C ALA A 498 -18.35 12.14 -18.22
N ALA A 499 -17.51 11.12 -18.06
CA ALA A 499 -16.89 10.43 -19.19
C ALA A 499 -17.92 9.68 -20.06
N VAL A 500 -18.94 9.08 -19.45
CA VAL A 500 -20.07 8.46 -20.17
C VAL A 500 -20.93 9.52 -20.87
N ALA A 501 -21.20 10.66 -20.23
CA ALA A 501 -21.94 11.74 -20.85
C ALA A 501 -21.20 12.33 -22.07
N ALA A 502 -19.88 12.46 -21.99
CA ALA A 502 -19.05 12.94 -23.10
C ALA A 502 -19.08 12.01 -24.33
N LEU A 503 -19.29 10.70 -24.12
CA LEU A 503 -19.47 9.74 -25.23
C LEU A 503 -20.81 9.91 -25.93
N ASN A 504 -21.86 10.22 -25.17
CA ASN A 504 -23.22 10.36 -25.69
C ASN A 504 -23.49 11.77 -26.27
N GLY A 505 -22.70 12.78 -25.87
CA GLY A 505 -22.87 14.20 -26.23
C GLY A 505 -22.10 14.64 -27.48
N GLY A 506 -21.82 13.74 -28.41
CA GLY A 506 -21.15 14.04 -29.68
C GLY A 506 -21.98 14.82 -30.71
N ASP A 507 -23.21 15.22 -30.37
CA ASP A 507 -24.06 16.10 -31.19
C ASP A 507 -24.91 16.97 -30.26
N ASP A 508 -24.35 18.13 -29.89
CA ASP A 508 -25.02 19.39 -29.49
C ASP A 508 -24.18 20.14 -28.45
N GLY A 509 -23.53 21.21 -28.91
CA GLY A 509 -22.81 22.12 -28.05
C GLY A 509 -23.76 22.91 -27.15
N GLU A 510 -23.67 22.72 -25.84
CA GLU A 510 -23.72 23.81 -24.87
C GLU A 510 -23.22 23.33 -23.50
N THR A 511 -22.15 23.96 -23.03
CA THR A 511 -21.60 23.75 -21.70
C THR A 511 -22.63 24.17 -20.64
N PRO A 512 -23.04 23.32 -19.67
CA PRO A 512 -23.83 23.81 -18.56
C PRO A 512 -22.90 24.56 -17.60
N GLN A 513 -23.10 25.87 -17.55
CA GLN A 513 -22.45 26.78 -16.62
C GLN A 513 -22.69 26.32 -15.17
N ALA A 514 -21.62 26.15 -14.41
CA ALA A 514 -21.68 25.78 -12.99
C ALA A 514 -22.56 26.76 -12.20
N ALA A 515 -23.69 26.27 -11.69
CA ALA A 515 -24.52 27.02 -10.75
C ALA A 515 -23.82 27.08 -9.39
N THR A 516 -23.14 28.20 -9.15
CA THR A 516 -22.52 28.57 -7.87
C THR A 516 -23.60 28.66 -6.79
N THR A 517 -23.75 27.61 -5.98
CA THR A 517 -24.61 27.65 -4.79
C THR A 517 -23.95 28.55 -3.75
N ARG A 518 -24.44 29.79 -3.62
CA ARG A 518 -24.07 30.70 -2.54
C ARG A 518 -24.46 30.09 -1.20
N ALA A 519 -23.47 29.65 -0.42
CA ALA A 519 -23.64 29.32 0.98
C ALA A 519 -24.11 30.56 1.76
N ARG A 520 -25.22 30.42 2.51
CA ARG A 520 -25.70 31.41 3.48
C ARG A 520 -24.74 31.47 4.68
N PRO A 521 -24.45 32.65 5.24
CA PRO A 521 -23.63 32.76 6.45
C PRO A 521 -24.45 32.31 7.68
N VAL A 522 -23.84 31.47 8.49
CA VAL A 522 -24.33 31.09 9.82
C VAL A 522 -24.13 32.28 10.76
N ARG A 523 -25.23 32.81 11.31
CA ARG A 523 -25.21 33.78 12.41
C ARG A 523 -24.71 33.08 13.68
N VAL A 524 -23.60 33.56 14.23
CA VAL A 524 -23.21 33.28 15.61
C VAL A 524 -24.04 34.21 16.50
N GLY A 525 -24.89 33.63 17.33
CA GLY A 525 -25.60 34.33 18.41
C GLY A 525 -24.71 34.48 19.63
N ALA A 526 -24.88 35.60 20.33
CA ALA A 526 -24.17 36.03 21.53
C ALA A 526 -24.29 35.06 22.72
#